data_AF-A0AAU5LC13-F1
#
_entry.id   AF-A0AAU5LC13-F1
#
_cell.length_a   1.000
_cell.length_b   1.000
_cell.length_c   1.000
_cell.angle_alpha   90.00
_cell.angle_beta   90.00
_cell.angle_gamma   90.00
#
_symmetry.space_group_name_H-M   'P 1'
#
loop_
_entity.id
_entity.type
_entity.pdbx_description
1 polymer ?
#
loop_
_entity_poly.entity_id
_entity_poly.type
_entity_poly.pdbx_seq_one_letter_code
_entity_poly.pdbx_strand_id
1 'polypeptide(L)'
;MLTRRQALIGAVATGTAAGLTSPLTAIASPGAAPATAAGEAAPQTLAEIAAPGQLTAAAEFPLDFVSVDWFGPKRGGVYRLEHNGRWGAWRPLIAGDSDANSDSEDYAGKRLALFGARKATRYEVKPPPGATNVVTVALNTTDGPLGVGSLSVSTSFTASGCEFVNRAGWGADETLRFNPDGSERYPQAYFPVQTLTVHHTAGDSLGPDHAATIRAIYYTHTITRDFGDIGYHLLIDPNGVVYEGRWSGEDGVPVFRSPLGDVPHMSNAAHAVGFNAGNVGVSMLGDLTGRQPSAAQRQSLVKVLASLAKLCKVDPLGTVNYVNPISGATKTVSAISGHRDWNQTECPGNAFYPELPSVRQEVARAMRRR
;
A
#
# COMPACT_ATOMS: atom_id res chain seq x y z
N MET A 1 96.01 11.32 -20.66
CA MET A 1 96.23 12.00 -19.36
C MET A 1 94.92 11.98 -18.57
N LEU A 2 94.92 12.50 -17.34
CA LEU A 2 93.82 12.57 -16.36
C LEU A 2 92.63 13.46 -16.87
N THR A 3 91.37 13.44 -16.38
CA THR A 3 90.72 12.69 -15.27
C THR A 3 89.18 12.60 -15.39
N ARG A 4 88.60 11.48 -14.92
CA ARG A 4 87.32 11.26 -14.19
C ARG A 4 86.06 12.16 -14.33
N ARG A 5 84.92 11.47 -14.60
CA ARG A 5 83.55 11.55 -13.96
C ARG A 5 82.66 12.78 -14.29
N GLN A 6 81.33 12.72 -14.36
CA GLN A 6 80.25 11.67 -14.26
C GLN A 6 79.04 12.23 -15.08
N ALA A 7 78.29 11.50 -15.95
CA ALA A 7 77.20 10.54 -15.67
C ALA A 7 76.18 11.03 -14.63
N LEU A 8 74.84 10.97 -14.77
CA LEU A 8 73.87 10.50 -15.79
C LEU A 8 72.50 11.17 -15.38
N ILE A 9 71.37 11.35 -16.11
CA ILE A 9 70.65 10.89 -17.34
C ILE A 9 69.94 12.18 -17.89
N GLY A 10 69.43 12.39 -19.12
CA GLY A 10 69.23 11.64 -20.38
C GLY A 10 68.53 12.56 -21.42
N ALA A 11 67.78 12.04 -22.41
CA ALA A 11 67.16 12.87 -23.47
C ALA A 11 65.62 12.78 -23.60
N VAL A 12 65.00 13.91 -23.97
CA VAL A 12 63.58 14.04 -24.36
C VAL A 12 63.48 14.12 -25.88
N ALA A 13 62.54 13.38 -26.48
CA ALA A 13 62.07 13.60 -27.85
C ALA A 13 60.59 13.21 -27.95
N THR A 14 59.79 14.01 -28.67
CA THR A 14 58.35 13.82 -28.83
C THR A 14 58.01 12.97 -30.07
N GLY A 15 56.96 12.16 -29.97
CA GLY A 15 56.41 11.38 -31.08
C GLY A 15 54.93 11.06 -30.83
N THR A 16 54.08 11.33 -31.82
CA THR A 16 52.61 11.25 -31.69
C THR A 16 52.06 9.85 -32.02
N ALA A 17 51.09 9.38 -31.25
CA ALA A 17 50.19 8.28 -31.61
C ALA A 17 48.75 8.64 -31.24
N ALA A 18 47.78 8.21 -32.06
CA ALA A 18 46.37 8.54 -31.86
C ALA A 18 45.64 7.53 -30.97
N GLY A 19 44.66 8.01 -30.19
CA GLY A 19 43.74 7.17 -29.42
C GLY A 19 42.29 7.64 -29.63
N LEU A 20 41.45 6.77 -30.16
CA LEU A 20 40.00 7.01 -30.29
C LEU A 20 39.32 6.73 -28.96
N THR A 21 38.69 7.74 -28.36
CA THR A 21 37.84 7.58 -27.17
C THR A 21 36.38 7.82 -27.53
N SER A 22 35.58 6.75 -27.56
CA SER A 22 34.13 6.85 -27.67
C SER A 22 33.54 7.56 -26.45
N PRO A 23 32.56 8.47 -26.60
CA PRO A 23 31.89 9.06 -25.45
C PRO A 23 31.06 7.98 -24.75
N LEU A 24 31.40 7.66 -23.51
CA LEU A 24 30.54 6.88 -22.62
C LEU A 24 29.30 7.70 -22.28
N THR A 25 28.20 7.42 -22.97
CA THR A 25 26.87 7.92 -22.60
C THR A 25 26.52 7.37 -21.21
N ALA A 26 26.59 8.22 -20.19
CA ALA A 26 26.14 7.87 -18.86
C ALA A 26 24.63 7.54 -18.90
N ILE A 27 24.30 6.25 -18.77
CA ILE A 27 22.92 5.82 -18.62
C ILE A 27 22.45 6.30 -17.25
N ALA A 28 21.60 7.32 -17.23
CA ALA A 28 21.00 7.79 -16.00
C ALA A 28 20.15 6.67 -15.41
N SER A 29 20.46 6.28 -14.17
CA SER A 29 19.59 5.39 -13.38
C SER A 29 18.17 5.98 -13.32
N PRO A 30 17.11 5.16 -13.32
CA PRO A 30 15.78 5.64 -12.98
C PRO A 30 15.85 6.35 -11.63
N GLY A 31 15.38 7.60 -11.58
CA GLY A 31 15.46 8.39 -10.36
C GLY A 31 14.68 7.70 -9.24
N ALA A 32 15.30 7.56 -8.06
CA ALA A 32 14.55 7.25 -6.86
C ALA A 32 13.47 8.33 -6.69
N ALA A 33 12.24 7.92 -6.40
CA ALA A 33 11.24 8.86 -5.91
C ALA A 33 11.80 9.55 -4.64
N PRO A 34 11.48 10.83 -4.38
CA PRO A 34 11.85 11.46 -3.13
C PRO A 34 11.13 10.73 -2.00
N ALA A 35 11.85 9.88 -1.28
CA ALA A 35 11.50 9.58 0.09
C ALA A 35 11.40 10.92 0.84
N THR A 36 10.38 11.06 1.69
CA THR A 36 10.23 12.20 2.59
C THR A 36 11.55 12.43 3.32
N ALA A 37 12.05 13.67 3.30
CA ALA A 37 13.37 13.98 3.85
C ALA A 37 13.39 13.61 5.34
N ALA A 38 14.33 12.76 5.73
CA ALA A 38 14.36 12.17 7.08
C ALA A 38 14.50 13.26 8.17
N GLY A 39 13.38 13.63 8.77
CA GLY A 39 13.27 14.73 9.75
C GLY A 39 12.09 15.68 9.53
N GLU A 40 11.45 15.68 8.36
CA GLU A 40 10.19 16.42 8.17
C GLU A 40 9.02 15.60 8.72
N ALA A 41 8.24 16.20 9.64
CA ALA A 41 7.02 15.60 10.15
C ALA A 41 5.97 15.52 9.04
N ALA A 42 5.23 14.41 8.96
CA ALA A 42 4.17 14.26 7.98
C ALA A 42 3.01 15.27 8.22
N PRO A 43 2.34 15.73 7.15
CA PRO A 43 1.16 16.57 7.27
C PRO A 43 -0.03 15.79 7.84
N GLN A 44 -0.77 16.41 8.75
CA GLN A 44 -2.03 15.90 9.25
C GLN A 44 -3.02 15.67 8.09
N THR A 45 -3.85 14.62 8.18
CA THR A 45 -4.96 14.44 7.24
C THR A 45 -6.10 15.39 7.60
N LEU A 46 -6.40 16.35 6.73
CA LEU A 46 -7.61 17.15 6.80
C LEU A 46 -8.76 16.39 6.14
N ALA A 47 -9.93 16.43 6.76
CA ALA A 47 -11.11 15.71 6.30
C ALA A 47 -12.40 16.48 6.59
N GLU A 48 -13.34 16.47 5.64
CA GLU A 48 -14.66 17.07 5.78
C GLU A 48 -15.72 16.07 5.28
N ILE A 49 -16.64 15.67 6.15
CA ILE A 49 -17.71 14.71 5.84
C ILE A 49 -18.92 15.50 5.36
N ALA A 50 -19.32 15.30 4.10
CA ALA A 50 -20.49 15.97 3.55
C ALA A 50 -21.79 15.50 4.21
N ALA A 51 -22.81 16.36 4.27
CA ALA A 51 -24.08 16.03 4.89
C ALA A 51 -24.76 14.83 4.16
N PRO A 52 -25.58 14.01 4.85
CA PRO A 52 -26.24 12.86 4.23
C PRO A 52 -27.03 13.25 2.97
N GLY A 53 -26.72 12.60 1.83
CA GLY A 53 -27.32 12.93 0.53
C GLY A 53 -26.73 14.16 -0.19
N GLN A 54 -25.74 14.84 0.39
CA GLN A 54 -25.00 15.92 -0.29
C GLN A 54 -24.02 15.33 -1.30
N LEU A 55 -24.51 15.15 -2.52
CA LEU A 55 -23.77 14.59 -3.66
C LEU A 55 -22.97 15.63 -4.46
N THR A 56 -22.94 16.90 -4.03
CA THR A 56 -22.08 17.96 -4.56
C THR A 56 -21.57 18.80 -3.40
N ALA A 57 -20.25 18.89 -3.24
CA ALA A 57 -19.63 19.60 -2.12
C ALA A 57 -18.36 20.34 -2.55
N ALA A 58 -17.97 21.30 -1.70
CA ALA A 58 -16.62 21.84 -1.62
C ALA A 58 -15.95 21.25 -0.37
N ALA A 59 -14.75 21.72 -0.05
CA ALA A 59 -14.21 21.68 1.31
C ALA A 59 -13.49 23.00 1.59
N GLU A 60 -13.16 23.30 2.84
CA GLU A 60 -12.34 24.48 3.19
C GLU A 60 -10.88 24.40 2.68
N PHE A 61 -10.46 23.21 2.21
CA PHE A 61 -9.12 22.92 1.70
C PHE A 61 -9.18 22.33 0.27
N PRO A 62 -8.11 22.44 -0.54
CA PRO A 62 -8.05 21.80 -1.86
C PRO A 62 -8.03 20.27 -1.73
N LEU A 63 -8.84 19.58 -2.53
CA LEU A 63 -9.11 18.15 -2.41
C LEU A 63 -7.97 17.30 -3.02
N ASP A 64 -7.25 16.52 -2.21
CA ASP A 64 -6.31 15.51 -2.72
C ASP A 64 -7.05 14.24 -3.16
N PHE A 65 -7.99 13.80 -2.34
CA PHE A 65 -8.84 12.62 -2.56
C PHE A 65 -10.28 12.91 -2.17
N VAL A 66 -11.20 12.08 -2.66
CA VAL A 66 -12.55 11.96 -2.11
C VAL A 66 -12.84 10.49 -1.89
N SER A 67 -13.33 10.15 -0.69
CA SER A 67 -13.93 8.85 -0.42
C SER A 67 -15.45 8.92 -0.60
N VAL A 68 -16.05 7.83 -1.08
CA VAL A 68 -17.50 7.68 -1.28
C VAL A 68 -17.89 6.33 -0.75
N ASP A 69 -18.77 6.27 0.25
CA ASP A 69 -19.32 5.02 0.78
C ASP A 69 -20.83 4.95 0.53
N TRP A 70 -21.34 3.77 0.20
CA TRP A 70 -22.76 3.53 -0.08
C TRP A 70 -23.14 2.05 0.10
N PHE A 71 -24.43 1.78 0.24
CA PHE A 71 -24.98 0.42 0.14
C PHE A 71 -25.56 0.19 -1.26
N GLY A 72 -25.38 -1.00 -1.83
CA GLY A 72 -26.05 -1.41 -3.07
C GLY A 72 -25.10 -1.86 -4.20
N PRO A 73 -25.43 -1.58 -5.48
CA PRO A 73 -24.64 -2.07 -6.63
C PRO A 73 -23.20 -1.55 -6.66
N LYS A 74 -22.26 -2.39 -7.10
CA LYS A 74 -20.82 -2.04 -7.21
C LYS A 74 -20.51 -1.10 -8.40
N ARG A 75 -21.34 -1.13 -9.45
CA ARG A 75 -21.04 -0.53 -10.77
C ARG A 75 -22.18 0.36 -11.25
N GLY A 76 -21.85 1.36 -12.08
CA GLY A 76 -22.82 2.29 -12.69
C GLY A 76 -22.82 3.71 -12.11
N GLY A 77 -22.03 3.96 -11.06
CA GLY A 77 -21.78 5.32 -10.56
C GLY A 77 -20.71 6.04 -11.37
N VAL A 78 -20.72 7.38 -11.30
CA VAL A 78 -19.72 8.27 -11.91
C VAL A 78 -19.41 9.45 -10.99
N TYR A 79 -18.21 10.03 -11.10
CA TYR A 79 -17.83 11.25 -10.40
C TYR A 79 -17.29 12.30 -11.39
N ARG A 80 -17.30 13.57 -10.99
CA ARG A 80 -16.51 14.63 -11.63
C ARG A 80 -15.94 15.59 -10.59
N LEU A 81 -14.93 16.32 -11.00
CA LEU A 81 -14.15 17.25 -10.18
C LEU A 81 -14.25 18.66 -10.78
N GLU A 82 -14.20 19.68 -9.92
CA GLU A 82 -14.06 21.08 -10.33
C GLU A 82 -12.63 21.54 -10.04
N HIS A 83 -11.97 22.13 -11.04
CA HIS A 83 -10.65 22.75 -10.90
C HIS A 83 -10.74 24.19 -11.41
N ASN A 84 -10.35 25.16 -10.58
CA ASN A 84 -10.37 26.59 -10.93
C ASN A 84 -11.74 27.07 -11.48
N GLY A 85 -12.83 26.65 -10.83
CA GLY A 85 -14.21 26.98 -11.23
C GLY A 85 -14.70 26.29 -12.51
N ARG A 86 -14.00 25.26 -13.00
CA ARG A 86 -14.37 24.50 -14.21
C ARG A 86 -14.54 23.03 -13.91
N TRP A 87 -15.71 22.50 -14.23
CA TRP A 87 -16.01 21.06 -14.09
C TRP A 87 -15.33 20.24 -15.20
N GLY A 88 -14.60 19.21 -14.79
CA GLY A 88 -14.06 18.19 -15.67
C GLY A 88 -15.13 17.22 -16.20
N ALA A 89 -14.69 16.33 -17.09
CA ALA A 89 -15.52 15.24 -17.60
C ALA A 89 -15.89 14.23 -16.50
N TRP A 90 -17.03 13.56 -16.70
CA TRP A 90 -17.46 12.43 -15.87
C TRP A 90 -16.51 11.23 -16.00
N ARG A 91 -16.20 10.60 -14.88
CA ARG A 91 -15.35 9.41 -14.76
C ARG A 91 -16.07 8.29 -14.02
N PRO A 92 -15.79 7.00 -14.29
CA PRO A 92 -16.39 5.89 -13.54
C PRO A 92 -16.08 5.97 -12.04
N LEU A 93 -17.10 5.80 -11.20
CA LEU A 93 -16.91 5.59 -9.77
C LEU A 93 -16.54 4.12 -9.55
N ILE A 94 -15.25 3.84 -9.42
CA ILE A 94 -14.74 2.48 -9.17
C ILE A 94 -14.89 2.19 -7.69
N ALA A 95 -15.88 1.36 -7.35
CA ALA A 95 -15.96 0.76 -6.02
C ALA A 95 -14.77 -0.18 -5.82
N GLY A 96 -13.94 0.14 -4.82
CA GLY A 96 -12.86 -0.69 -4.37
C GLY A 96 -13.31 -1.89 -3.55
N ASP A 97 -12.47 -2.90 -3.57
CA ASP A 97 -12.70 -4.22 -2.99
C ASP A 97 -12.12 -4.32 -1.56
N SER A 98 -12.36 -3.29 -0.77
CA SER A 98 -12.31 -3.38 0.69
C SER A 98 -13.62 -4.00 1.16
N ASP A 99 -13.71 -5.32 1.08
CA ASP A 99 -14.86 -6.10 1.51
C ASP A 99 -15.10 -5.81 3.00
N ALA A 100 -16.14 -5.02 3.30
CA ALA A 100 -16.61 -4.85 4.66
C ALA A 100 -17.60 -5.97 4.94
N ASN A 101 -17.18 -6.85 5.83
CA ASN A 101 -18.03 -7.60 6.73
C ASN A 101 -17.10 -8.04 7.88
N SER A 102 -17.15 -7.29 8.98
CA SER A 102 -17.15 -7.93 10.29
C SER A 102 -18.26 -9.01 10.30
N ASP A 103 -18.26 -9.90 11.29
CA ASP A 103 -19.21 -11.02 11.33
C ASP A 103 -20.66 -10.61 11.72
N SER A 104 -21.06 -9.39 11.35
CA SER A 104 -22.36 -8.74 11.54
C SER A 104 -23.08 -8.51 10.20
N GLU A 105 -24.41 -8.57 10.21
CA GLU A 105 -25.23 -8.42 8.99
C GLU A 105 -25.19 -6.98 8.41
N ASP A 106 -24.86 -5.99 9.24
CA ASP A 106 -24.94 -4.54 8.95
C ASP A 106 -24.07 -4.04 7.80
N TYR A 107 -23.07 -4.83 7.38
CA TYR A 107 -22.14 -4.46 6.31
C TYR A 107 -22.46 -5.11 4.96
N ALA A 108 -23.45 -6.01 4.91
CA ALA A 108 -23.84 -6.74 3.71
C ALA A 108 -24.31 -5.76 2.61
N GLY A 109 -23.50 -5.62 1.57
CA GLY A 109 -23.80 -4.72 0.45
C GLY A 109 -23.16 -3.33 0.53
N LYS A 110 -22.41 -3.01 1.59
CA LYS A 110 -21.62 -1.76 1.68
C LYS A 110 -20.51 -1.74 0.62
N ARG A 111 -20.19 -0.56 0.11
CA ARG A 111 -19.27 -0.28 -1.01
C ARG A 111 -18.49 0.99 -0.68
N LEU A 112 -17.22 1.03 -1.08
CA LEU A 112 -16.38 2.20 -0.96
C LEU A 112 -15.71 2.49 -2.30
N ALA A 113 -15.59 3.76 -2.68
CA ALA A 113 -14.65 4.22 -3.69
C ALA A 113 -13.69 5.24 -3.06
N LEU A 114 -12.45 5.26 -3.53
CA LEU A 114 -11.46 6.29 -3.20
C LEU A 114 -10.75 6.69 -4.50
N PHE A 115 -10.80 7.97 -4.86
CA PHE A 115 -10.21 8.48 -6.10
C PHE A 115 -9.42 9.77 -5.87
N GLY A 116 -8.36 9.95 -6.65
CA GLY A 116 -7.52 11.16 -6.61
C GLY A 116 -8.24 12.38 -7.18
N ALA A 117 -8.55 13.35 -6.31
CA ALA A 117 -9.17 14.63 -6.64
C ALA A 117 -8.16 15.69 -7.13
N ARG A 118 -6.87 15.55 -6.79
CA ARG A 118 -5.75 16.31 -7.39
C ARG A 118 -5.91 17.84 -7.27
N LYS A 119 -6.00 18.34 -6.03
CA LYS A 119 -6.24 19.76 -5.70
C LYS A 119 -7.51 20.32 -6.38
N ALA A 120 -8.59 19.54 -6.41
CA ALA A 120 -9.90 20.05 -6.85
C ALA A 120 -10.46 21.05 -5.81
N THR A 121 -11.30 21.98 -6.26
CA THR A 121 -12.06 22.88 -5.37
C THR A 121 -13.38 22.27 -4.94
N ARG A 122 -14.00 21.45 -5.80
CA ARG A 122 -15.31 20.82 -5.57
C ARG A 122 -15.39 19.45 -6.23
N TYR A 123 -16.35 18.64 -5.81
CA TYR A 123 -16.69 17.36 -6.45
C TYR A 123 -18.20 17.18 -6.61
N GLU A 124 -18.60 16.39 -7.60
CA GLU A 124 -19.97 15.90 -7.78
C GLU A 124 -19.91 14.38 -8.01
N VAL A 125 -20.72 13.64 -7.25
CA VAL A 125 -20.81 12.18 -7.31
C VAL A 125 -22.22 11.79 -7.71
N LYS A 126 -22.34 10.91 -8.70
CA LYS A 126 -23.58 10.20 -9.01
C LYS A 126 -23.36 8.74 -8.63
N PRO A 127 -23.92 8.28 -7.50
CA PRO A 127 -23.73 6.91 -7.05
C PRO A 127 -24.44 5.94 -8.02
N PRO A 128 -24.13 4.63 -7.95
CA PRO A 128 -24.82 3.61 -8.76
C PRO A 128 -26.36 3.70 -8.64
N PRO A 129 -27.13 3.45 -9.72
CA PRO A 129 -28.58 3.36 -9.62
C PRO A 129 -29.01 2.32 -8.57
N GLY A 130 -29.87 2.72 -7.63
CA GLY A 130 -30.26 1.86 -6.50
C GLY A 130 -29.28 1.87 -5.31
N ALA A 131 -28.28 2.75 -5.30
CA ALA A 131 -27.46 3.00 -4.12
C ALA A 131 -28.23 3.76 -3.02
N THR A 132 -27.97 3.41 -1.76
CA THR A 132 -28.56 4.04 -0.57
C THR A 132 -27.48 4.43 0.45
N ASN A 133 -27.85 5.26 1.43
CA ASN A 133 -27.00 5.72 2.54
C ASN A 133 -25.64 6.29 2.07
N VAL A 134 -25.66 7.09 1.00
CA VAL A 134 -24.44 7.59 0.36
C VAL A 134 -23.80 8.70 1.19
N VAL A 135 -22.58 8.45 1.64
CA VAL A 135 -21.72 9.39 2.38
C VAL A 135 -20.51 9.71 1.52
N THR A 136 -20.04 10.96 1.56
CA THR A 136 -18.81 11.36 0.87
C THR A 136 -17.91 12.13 1.82
N VAL A 137 -16.60 11.91 1.72
CA VAL A 137 -15.59 12.58 2.56
C VAL A 137 -14.55 13.23 1.66
N ALA A 138 -14.44 14.54 1.76
CA ALA A 138 -13.33 15.32 1.23
C ALA A 138 -12.07 15.03 2.04
N LEU A 139 -10.94 14.80 1.37
CA LEU A 139 -9.65 14.52 2.02
C LEU A 139 -8.52 15.37 1.42
N ASN A 140 -7.70 15.93 2.29
CA ASN A 140 -6.37 16.45 1.95
C ASN A 140 -5.35 15.80 2.87
N THR A 141 -4.32 15.20 2.28
CA THR A 141 -3.31 14.40 2.99
C THR A 141 -1.90 14.93 2.75
N THR A 142 -1.75 16.16 2.23
CA THR A 142 -0.46 16.77 1.88
C THR A 142 -0.26 18.21 2.35
N ASP A 143 -1.32 19.01 2.54
CA ASP A 143 -1.23 20.42 2.94
C ASP A 143 -1.65 20.68 4.41
N GLY A 144 -2.05 19.64 5.15
CA GLY A 144 -2.44 19.77 6.55
C GLY A 144 -1.27 20.17 7.47
N PRO A 145 -1.55 20.73 8.67
CA PRO A 145 -0.51 21.13 9.61
C PRO A 145 0.50 20.02 9.90
N LEU A 146 1.79 20.37 9.92
CA LEU A 146 2.84 19.41 10.27
C LEU A 146 2.84 19.17 11.79
N GLY A 147 3.01 17.92 12.21
CA GLY A 147 3.06 17.55 13.63
C GLY A 147 4.20 18.26 14.39
N VAL A 148 3.89 18.84 15.55
CA VAL A 148 4.88 19.53 16.40
C VAL A 148 5.74 18.52 17.17
N GLY A 149 6.95 18.26 16.64
CA GLY A 149 7.99 17.49 17.31
C GLY A 149 8.39 16.21 16.58
N SER A 150 9.28 16.32 15.59
CA SER A 150 10.00 15.17 15.05
C SER A 150 11.28 14.94 15.85
N LEU A 151 11.33 13.83 16.60
CA LEU A 151 12.60 13.12 16.77
C LEU A 151 12.91 12.41 15.45
N SER A 152 14.19 12.20 15.14
CA SER A 152 14.64 11.46 13.96
C SER A 152 14.35 9.95 14.09
N VAL A 153 13.07 9.58 14.02
CA VAL A 153 12.62 8.19 13.92
C VAL A 153 13.08 7.63 12.57
N SER A 154 13.61 6.40 12.56
CA SER A 154 13.97 5.73 11.31
C SER A 154 12.72 5.49 10.49
N THR A 155 12.54 6.24 9.40
CA THR A 155 11.35 6.16 8.52
C THR A 155 11.33 4.87 7.69
N SER A 156 12.47 4.19 7.59
CA SER A 156 12.59 2.87 6.99
C SER A 156 13.47 1.95 7.84
N PHE A 157 13.25 0.65 7.71
CA PHE A 157 14.03 -0.40 8.37
C PHE A 157 13.97 -1.69 7.53
N THR A 158 14.77 -2.71 7.88
CA THR A 158 14.80 -4.00 7.17
C THR A 158 14.35 -5.16 8.06
N ALA A 159 13.33 -5.91 7.64
CA ALA A 159 12.99 -7.22 8.20
C ALA A 159 13.00 -8.30 7.10
N SER A 160 13.53 -9.49 7.43
CA SER A 160 13.51 -10.68 6.55
C SER A 160 14.06 -10.43 5.13
N GLY A 161 14.97 -9.46 4.97
CA GLY A 161 15.56 -9.04 3.69
C GLY A 161 14.73 -8.04 2.87
N CYS A 162 13.53 -7.67 3.31
CA CYS A 162 12.73 -6.59 2.74
C CYS A 162 12.97 -5.29 3.51
N GLU A 163 13.03 -4.18 2.77
CA GLU A 163 13.04 -2.83 3.31
C GLU A 163 11.61 -2.31 3.29
N PHE A 164 11.20 -1.62 4.35
CA PHE A 164 9.84 -1.13 4.53
C PHE A 164 9.88 0.31 5.02
N VAL A 165 8.98 1.14 4.49
CA VAL A 165 8.58 2.41 5.12
C VAL A 165 7.63 2.06 6.27
N ASN A 166 8.00 2.40 7.50
CA ASN A 166 7.15 2.15 8.66
C ASN A 166 6.04 3.20 8.78
N ARG A 167 5.11 2.99 9.72
CA ARG A 167 3.96 3.88 9.94
C ARG A 167 4.35 5.33 10.21
N ALA A 168 5.41 5.58 10.97
CA ALA A 168 5.96 6.92 11.14
C ALA A 168 6.48 7.51 9.81
N GLY A 169 7.18 6.72 9.00
CA GLY A 169 7.77 7.13 7.72
C GLY A 169 6.78 7.52 6.63
N TRP A 170 5.57 6.95 6.61
CA TRP A 170 4.49 7.40 5.71
C TRP A 170 3.49 8.38 6.34
N GLY A 171 3.61 8.66 7.64
CA GLY A 171 2.76 9.62 8.34
C GLY A 171 1.42 9.05 8.78
N ALA A 172 1.43 7.90 9.45
CA ALA A 172 0.26 7.39 10.15
C ALA A 172 -0.12 8.34 11.30
N ASP A 173 -1.33 8.89 11.23
CA ASP A 173 -1.97 9.55 12.38
C ASP A 173 -2.47 8.47 13.35
N GLU A 174 -1.58 8.04 14.24
CA GLU A 174 -1.86 6.98 15.22
C GLU A 174 -3.07 7.28 16.12
N THR A 175 -3.52 8.53 16.23
CA THR A 175 -4.72 8.88 17.00
C THR A 175 -5.99 8.27 16.40
N LEU A 176 -6.00 8.01 15.09
CA LEU A 176 -7.15 7.41 14.39
C LEU A 176 -7.40 5.94 14.79
N ARG A 177 -6.44 5.27 15.47
CA ARG A 177 -6.67 3.95 16.09
C ARG A 177 -7.50 4.00 17.37
N PHE A 178 -7.69 5.17 17.98
CA PHE A 178 -8.25 5.28 19.32
C PHE A 178 -9.64 5.95 19.33
N ASN A 179 -10.46 5.54 20.29
CA ASN A 179 -11.71 6.19 20.67
C ASN A 179 -11.43 7.43 21.54
N PRO A 180 -12.40 8.36 21.69
CA PRO A 180 -12.26 9.52 22.56
C PRO A 180 -12.03 9.19 24.06
N ASP A 181 -12.31 7.95 24.49
CA ASP A 181 -12.04 7.46 25.84
C ASP A 181 -10.63 6.84 26.01
N GLY A 182 -9.83 6.80 24.95
CA GLY A 182 -8.49 6.20 24.94
C GLY A 182 -8.45 4.70 24.67
N SER A 183 -9.58 4.02 24.45
CA SER A 183 -9.59 2.62 24.03
C SER A 183 -9.16 2.47 22.56
N GLU A 184 -8.41 1.41 22.22
CA GLU A 184 -8.09 1.10 20.83
C GLU A 184 -9.35 0.56 20.13
N ARG A 185 -9.75 1.14 18.99
CA ARG A 185 -10.95 0.77 18.23
C ARG A 185 -10.90 -0.66 17.72
N TYR A 186 -9.72 -1.09 17.32
CA TYR A 186 -9.44 -2.47 16.92
C TYR A 186 -8.26 -3.00 17.74
N PRO A 187 -8.51 -3.52 18.96
CA PRO A 187 -7.46 -4.04 19.83
C PRO A 187 -6.62 -5.11 19.15
N GLN A 188 -5.32 -5.10 19.40
CA GLN A 188 -4.41 -6.10 18.84
C GLN A 188 -4.73 -7.53 19.33
N ALA A 189 -4.89 -8.45 18.38
CA ALA A 189 -4.99 -9.88 18.62
C ALA A 189 -4.04 -10.61 17.67
N TYR A 190 -3.38 -11.69 18.13
CA TYR A 190 -2.26 -12.30 17.40
C TYR A 190 -2.48 -13.79 17.12
N PHE A 191 -2.36 -14.18 15.84
CA PHE A 191 -2.67 -15.54 15.38
C PHE A 191 -1.55 -16.14 14.52
N PRO A 192 -1.28 -17.46 14.61
CA PRO A 192 -0.26 -18.10 13.78
C PRO A 192 -0.61 -18.00 12.29
N VAL A 193 0.38 -17.63 11.46
CA VAL A 193 0.17 -17.53 10.00
C VAL A 193 -0.04 -18.91 9.38
N GLN A 194 -1.09 -19.03 8.57
CA GLN A 194 -1.43 -20.20 7.77
C GLN A 194 -1.29 -19.94 6.27
N THR A 195 -1.49 -18.70 5.81
CA THR A 195 -1.67 -18.37 4.39
C THR A 195 -1.37 -16.90 4.09
N LEU A 196 -1.10 -16.59 2.83
CA LEU A 196 -0.85 -15.23 2.33
C LEU A 196 -1.92 -14.86 1.29
N THR A 197 -2.46 -13.63 1.36
CA THR A 197 -3.45 -13.14 0.38
C THR A 197 -2.95 -11.87 -0.30
N VAL A 198 -3.02 -11.84 -1.63
CA VAL A 198 -2.71 -10.67 -2.44
C VAL A 198 -3.99 -9.89 -2.72
N HIS A 199 -3.94 -8.61 -2.41
CA HIS A 199 -4.99 -7.62 -2.65
C HIS A 199 -4.53 -6.56 -3.66
N HIS A 200 -5.46 -5.73 -4.09
CA HIS A 200 -5.16 -4.40 -4.62
C HIS A 200 -6.06 -3.36 -3.93
N THR A 201 -5.67 -2.09 -3.95
CA THR A 201 -6.47 -1.01 -3.34
C THR A 201 -7.58 -0.49 -4.25
N ALA A 202 -7.62 -0.91 -5.51
CA ALA A 202 -8.67 -0.63 -6.49
C ALA A 202 -8.93 0.86 -6.82
N GLY A 203 -8.19 1.80 -6.22
CA GLY A 203 -8.36 3.23 -6.44
C GLY A 203 -7.81 3.70 -7.79
N ASP A 204 -8.53 4.63 -8.42
CA ASP A 204 -8.14 5.31 -9.66
C ASP A 204 -7.23 6.51 -9.37
N SER A 205 -6.21 6.69 -10.21
CA SER A 205 -5.51 7.97 -10.42
C SER A 205 -4.94 8.63 -9.16
N LEU A 206 -4.53 7.82 -8.17
CA LEU A 206 -4.15 8.18 -6.79
C LEU A 206 -2.96 9.16 -6.63
N GLY A 207 -2.33 9.60 -7.72
CA GLY A 207 -1.24 10.58 -7.71
C GLY A 207 0.16 9.97 -7.58
N PRO A 208 1.22 10.80 -7.59
CA PRO A 208 2.60 10.35 -7.45
C PRO A 208 3.06 10.24 -5.98
N ASP A 209 2.40 10.90 -5.03
CA ASP A 209 2.65 10.70 -3.61
C ASP A 209 1.87 9.48 -3.11
N HIS A 210 2.60 8.37 -2.98
CA HIS A 210 2.06 7.11 -2.50
C HIS A 210 1.95 7.04 -0.97
N ALA A 211 2.65 7.90 -0.22
CA ALA A 211 2.43 8.05 1.21
C ALA A 211 1.12 8.83 1.47
N ALA A 212 0.85 9.91 0.72
CA ALA A 212 -0.45 10.61 0.74
C ALA A 212 -1.62 9.70 0.35
N THR A 213 -1.39 8.81 -0.63
CA THR A 213 -2.33 7.74 -1.00
C THR A 213 -2.62 6.82 0.19
N ILE A 214 -1.59 6.37 0.91
CA ILE A 214 -1.75 5.47 2.06
C ILE A 214 -2.41 6.19 3.24
N ARG A 215 -2.09 7.46 3.51
CA ARG A 215 -2.82 8.31 4.49
C ARG A 215 -4.31 8.39 4.17
N ALA A 216 -4.68 8.57 2.90
CA ALA A 216 -6.08 8.62 2.47
C ALA A 216 -6.79 7.26 2.62
N ILE A 217 -6.13 6.15 2.27
CA ILE A 217 -6.63 4.79 2.50
C ILE A 217 -6.80 4.54 4.01
N TYR A 218 -5.82 4.91 4.83
CA TYR A 218 -5.84 4.73 6.27
C TYR A 218 -7.03 5.45 6.91
N TYR A 219 -7.19 6.76 6.66
CA TYR A 219 -8.33 7.54 7.14
C TYR A 219 -9.67 6.93 6.69
N THR A 220 -9.75 6.47 5.44
CA THR A 220 -10.98 5.88 4.90
C THR A 220 -11.29 4.53 5.57
N HIS A 221 -10.28 3.74 5.93
CA HIS A 221 -10.45 2.49 6.68
C HIS A 221 -10.82 2.74 8.15
N THR A 222 -10.15 3.67 8.84
CA THR A 222 -10.41 3.97 10.27
C THR A 222 -11.73 4.71 10.50
N ILE A 223 -12.06 5.72 9.67
CA ILE A 223 -13.18 6.64 9.92
C ILE A 223 -14.39 6.34 9.03
N THR A 224 -14.22 6.20 7.71
CA THR A 224 -15.37 5.94 6.81
C THR A 224 -15.88 4.50 6.91
N ARG A 225 -15.00 3.56 7.26
CA ARG A 225 -15.29 2.13 7.37
C ARG A 225 -15.28 1.55 8.77
N ASP A 226 -14.85 2.32 9.77
CA ASP A 226 -14.79 1.91 11.18
C ASP A 226 -14.01 0.60 11.43
N PHE A 227 -12.98 0.34 10.62
CA PHE A 227 -12.10 -0.83 10.81
C PHE A 227 -11.10 -0.65 11.96
N GLY A 228 -11.07 0.52 12.60
CA GLY A 228 -10.12 0.88 13.67
C GLY A 228 -8.65 0.99 13.26
N ASP A 229 -8.23 0.45 12.11
CA ASP A 229 -6.90 0.62 11.52
C ASP A 229 -6.94 0.42 9.99
N ILE A 230 -5.82 0.64 9.30
CA ILE A 230 -5.70 0.24 7.89
C ILE A 230 -5.81 -1.29 7.75
N GLY A 231 -6.60 -1.73 6.77
CA GLY A 231 -7.08 -3.11 6.69
C GLY A 231 -6.02 -4.15 6.27
N TYR A 232 -4.95 -3.72 5.60
CA TYR A 232 -3.90 -4.60 5.06
C TYR A 232 -2.67 -4.61 5.98
N HIS A 233 -1.90 -5.70 5.99
CA HIS A 233 -0.67 -5.77 6.78
C HIS A 233 0.50 -5.02 6.13
N LEU A 234 0.55 -5.06 4.79
CA LEU A 234 1.57 -4.40 3.97
C LEU A 234 0.91 -3.83 2.70
N LEU A 235 1.45 -2.71 2.22
CA LEU A 235 1.06 -2.12 0.93
C LEU A 235 2.30 -1.94 0.03
N ILE A 236 2.14 -2.07 -1.28
CA ILE A 236 3.23 -1.97 -2.26
C ILE A 236 2.86 -0.99 -3.38
N ASP A 237 3.66 0.07 -3.54
CA ASP A 237 3.42 1.13 -4.52
C ASP A 237 3.86 0.75 -5.96
N PRO A 238 3.51 1.55 -6.98
CA PRO A 238 3.96 1.34 -8.36
C PRO A 238 5.48 1.42 -8.57
N ASN A 239 6.26 1.90 -7.60
CA ASN A 239 7.73 1.95 -7.65
C ASN A 239 8.39 0.73 -6.96
N GLY A 240 7.60 -0.11 -6.29
CA GLY A 240 8.07 -1.25 -5.51
C GLY A 240 8.42 -0.96 -4.05
N VAL A 241 8.16 0.26 -3.56
CA VAL A 241 8.31 0.61 -2.14
C VAL A 241 7.24 -0.14 -1.33
N VAL A 242 7.68 -0.80 -0.25
CA VAL A 242 6.79 -1.52 0.67
C VAL A 242 6.51 -0.65 1.88
N TYR A 243 5.26 -0.62 2.31
CA TYR A 243 4.79 0.16 3.45
C TYR A 243 4.16 -0.76 4.50
N GLU A 244 4.46 -0.50 5.76
CA GLU A 244 3.76 -1.09 6.90
C GLU A 244 2.29 -0.64 6.92
N GLY A 245 1.36 -1.58 7.06
CA GLY A 245 -0.07 -1.31 7.19
C GLY A 245 -0.53 -1.38 8.64
N ARG A 246 -1.31 -2.42 8.97
CA ARG A 246 -1.87 -2.71 10.31
C ARG A 246 -0.79 -2.63 11.41
N TRP A 247 -1.07 -1.87 12.47
CA TRP A 247 -0.21 -1.76 13.64
C TRP A 247 0.05 -3.14 14.29
N SER A 248 1.31 -3.58 14.32
CA SER A 248 1.71 -4.88 14.88
C SER A 248 2.54 -4.80 16.17
N GLY A 249 2.79 -3.60 16.69
CA GLY A 249 3.39 -3.38 18.01
C GLY A 249 4.57 -2.41 17.99
N GLU A 250 5.10 -2.08 19.17
CA GLU A 250 6.24 -1.16 19.34
C GLU A 250 7.61 -1.81 19.03
N ASP A 251 7.64 -3.12 18.77
CA ASP A 251 8.87 -3.90 18.56
C ASP A 251 9.55 -3.69 17.19
N GLY A 252 8.90 -2.95 16.28
CA GLY A 252 9.44 -2.62 14.97
C GLY A 252 9.44 -3.79 13.97
N VAL A 253 8.62 -4.82 14.17
CA VAL A 253 8.45 -5.94 13.23
C VAL A 253 7.04 -5.94 12.62
N PRO A 254 6.82 -5.22 11.50
CA PRO A 254 5.57 -5.23 10.76
C PRO A 254 5.00 -6.61 10.52
N VAL A 255 3.66 -6.66 10.44
CA VAL A 255 2.84 -7.88 10.36
C VAL A 255 2.80 -8.67 11.68
N PHE A 256 3.87 -8.74 12.47
CA PHE A 256 4.02 -9.73 13.55
C PHE A 256 4.18 -9.12 14.93
N ARG A 257 4.04 -9.95 15.98
CA ARG A 257 4.62 -9.66 17.31
C ARG A 257 6.03 -10.23 17.45
N SER A 258 6.86 -9.55 18.21
CA SER A 258 8.13 -10.05 18.73
C SER A 258 7.96 -10.69 20.13
N PRO A 259 8.74 -11.73 20.50
CA PRO A 259 9.61 -12.51 19.61
C PRO A 259 8.78 -13.40 18.67
N LEU A 260 9.26 -13.55 17.42
CA LEU A 260 8.55 -14.28 16.36
C LEU A 260 8.31 -15.77 16.69
N GLY A 261 9.21 -16.39 17.46
CA GLY A 261 9.15 -17.81 17.81
C GLY A 261 9.28 -18.75 16.61
N ASP A 262 8.91 -20.02 16.80
CA ASP A 262 8.94 -21.05 15.74
C ASP A 262 7.83 -20.92 14.70
N VAL A 263 6.73 -20.26 15.06
CA VAL A 263 5.60 -19.97 14.18
C VAL A 263 5.22 -18.50 14.39
N PRO A 264 5.59 -17.60 13.46
CA PRO A 264 5.23 -16.19 13.54
C PRO A 264 3.73 -15.98 13.73
N HIS A 265 3.37 -15.15 14.70
CA HIS A 265 1.98 -14.75 14.93
C HIS A 265 1.77 -13.34 14.35
N MET A 266 0.83 -13.22 13.42
CA MET A 266 0.45 -11.95 12.80
C MET A 266 -0.53 -11.15 13.66
N SER A 267 -0.46 -9.82 13.60
CA SER A 267 -1.46 -8.90 14.17
C SER A 267 -2.72 -8.93 13.30
N ASN A 268 -3.87 -9.23 13.88
CA ASN A 268 -5.12 -9.40 13.14
C ASN A 268 -5.55 -8.10 12.46
N ALA A 269 -5.81 -8.15 11.15
CA ALA A 269 -6.16 -7.02 10.30
C ALA A 269 -7.55 -7.19 9.66
N ALA A 270 -7.95 -6.27 8.78
CA ALA A 270 -9.29 -6.21 8.20
C ALA A 270 -9.25 -6.11 6.65
N HIS A 271 -8.96 -7.23 5.99
CA HIS A 271 -8.86 -7.30 4.52
C HIS A 271 -9.58 -8.49 3.87
N ALA A 272 -9.84 -9.59 4.59
CA ALA A 272 -10.52 -10.79 4.10
C ALA A 272 -11.61 -11.22 5.10
N VAL A 273 -12.85 -10.82 4.82
CA VAL A 273 -14.06 -11.07 5.61
C VAL A 273 -14.17 -12.53 6.07
N GLY A 274 -14.32 -12.77 7.37
CA GLY A 274 -14.41 -14.13 7.95
C GLY A 274 -13.12 -14.97 7.90
N PHE A 275 -12.04 -14.43 7.31
CA PHE A 275 -10.79 -15.16 7.02
C PHE A 275 -9.52 -14.34 7.37
N ASN A 276 -9.63 -13.27 8.16
CA ASN A 276 -8.50 -12.41 8.54
C ASN A 276 -7.47 -13.12 9.44
N ALA A 277 -7.94 -13.79 10.49
CA ALA A 277 -7.06 -14.33 11.53
C ALA A 277 -6.18 -15.47 10.99
N GLY A 278 -4.85 -15.29 11.02
CA GLY A 278 -3.88 -16.22 10.45
C GLY A 278 -3.64 -16.08 8.94
N ASN A 279 -4.19 -15.04 8.29
CA ASN A 279 -4.05 -14.75 6.87
C ASN A 279 -3.36 -13.40 6.66
N VAL A 280 -2.19 -13.37 6.01
CA VAL A 280 -1.45 -12.11 5.79
C VAL A 280 -1.83 -11.47 4.45
N GLY A 281 -2.70 -10.46 4.50
CA GLY A 281 -3.04 -9.60 3.36
C GLY A 281 -1.94 -8.59 2.99
N VAL A 282 -1.44 -8.67 1.75
CA VAL A 282 -0.50 -7.73 1.11
C VAL A 282 -1.20 -7.03 -0.06
N SER A 283 -1.23 -5.70 -0.09
CA SER A 283 -2.06 -4.93 -1.06
C SER A 283 -1.25 -4.11 -2.07
N MET A 284 -1.54 -4.31 -3.35
CA MET A 284 -0.94 -3.57 -4.47
C MET A 284 -1.68 -2.22 -4.65
N LEU A 285 -0.97 -1.08 -4.61
CA LEU A 285 -1.62 0.22 -4.81
C LEU A 285 -2.17 0.38 -6.24
N GLY A 286 -3.45 0.76 -6.31
CA GLY A 286 -4.19 1.15 -7.51
C GLY A 286 -5.11 0.06 -8.08
N ASP A 287 -5.94 0.45 -9.06
CA ASP A 287 -6.75 -0.52 -9.81
C ASP A 287 -5.87 -1.40 -10.72
N LEU A 288 -6.18 -2.70 -10.74
CA LEU A 288 -5.55 -3.78 -11.53
C LEU A 288 -6.63 -4.62 -12.27
N THR A 289 -7.88 -4.14 -12.36
CA THR A 289 -8.92 -4.83 -13.14
C THR A 289 -8.63 -4.80 -14.64
N GLY A 290 -8.16 -3.66 -15.16
CA GLY A 290 -7.86 -3.45 -16.58
C GLY A 290 -6.37 -3.38 -16.94
N ARG A 291 -5.44 -3.56 -15.99
CA ARG A 291 -3.98 -3.46 -16.23
C ARG A 291 -3.17 -4.36 -15.29
N GLN A 292 -1.96 -4.69 -15.71
CA GLN A 292 -0.96 -5.32 -14.84
C GLN A 292 -0.32 -4.29 -13.88
N PRO A 293 0.24 -4.74 -12.74
CA PRO A 293 1.10 -3.92 -11.90
C PRO A 293 2.42 -3.59 -12.62
N SER A 294 3.18 -2.63 -12.09
CA SER A 294 4.51 -2.31 -12.64
C SER A 294 5.50 -3.47 -12.43
N ALA A 295 6.58 -3.50 -13.21
CA ALA A 295 7.66 -4.47 -13.01
C ALA A 295 8.25 -4.40 -11.59
N ALA A 296 8.47 -3.19 -11.07
CA ALA A 296 9.03 -2.98 -9.73
C ALA A 296 8.04 -3.39 -8.62
N GLN A 297 6.75 -3.05 -8.77
CA GLN A 297 5.67 -3.44 -7.86
C GLN A 297 5.51 -4.98 -7.83
N ARG A 298 5.54 -5.65 -8.99
CA ARG A 298 5.46 -7.12 -9.11
C ARG A 298 6.72 -7.81 -8.55
N GLN A 299 7.90 -7.25 -8.78
CA GLN A 299 9.17 -7.75 -8.22
C GLN A 299 9.19 -7.62 -6.68
N SER A 300 8.72 -6.48 -6.15
CA SER A 300 8.62 -6.24 -4.72
C SER A 300 7.60 -7.17 -4.06
N LEU A 301 6.43 -7.40 -4.68
CA LEU A 301 5.47 -8.40 -4.23
C LEU A 301 6.09 -9.80 -4.13
N VAL A 302 6.81 -10.26 -5.16
CA VAL A 302 7.51 -11.56 -5.13
C VAL A 302 8.55 -11.60 -3.99
N LYS A 303 9.29 -10.52 -3.75
CA LYS A 303 10.26 -10.41 -2.66
C LYS A 303 9.59 -10.50 -1.29
N VAL A 304 8.54 -9.71 -1.04
CA VAL A 304 7.75 -9.69 0.20
C VAL A 304 7.14 -11.06 0.47
N LEU A 305 6.46 -11.65 -0.52
CA LEU A 305 5.84 -12.97 -0.37
C LEU A 305 6.90 -14.07 -0.12
N ALA A 306 8.11 -13.98 -0.68
CA ALA A 306 9.18 -14.93 -0.41
C ALA A 306 9.76 -14.78 1.00
N SER A 307 9.93 -13.55 1.49
CA SER A 307 10.31 -13.28 2.88
C SER A 307 9.26 -13.79 3.86
N LEU A 308 7.97 -13.50 3.63
CA LEU A 308 6.86 -13.98 4.46
C LEU A 308 6.74 -15.51 4.45
N ALA A 309 6.72 -16.13 3.26
CA ALA A 309 6.57 -17.58 3.14
C ALA A 309 7.75 -18.34 3.78
N LYS A 310 8.98 -17.84 3.63
CA LYS A 310 10.18 -18.39 4.29
C LYS A 310 10.12 -18.25 5.81
N LEU A 311 9.65 -17.13 6.33
CA LEU A 311 9.55 -16.87 7.76
C LEU A 311 8.42 -17.69 8.41
N CYS A 312 7.26 -17.77 7.76
CA CYS A 312 6.07 -18.46 8.25
C CYS A 312 6.02 -19.95 7.89
N LYS A 313 7.07 -20.50 7.26
CA LYS A 313 7.18 -21.91 6.83
C LYS A 313 6.05 -22.35 5.86
N VAL A 314 5.52 -21.41 5.05
CA VAL A 314 4.46 -21.63 4.05
C VAL A 314 5.09 -22.08 2.72
N ASP A 315 4.58 -23.15 2.09
CA ASP A 315 4.98 -23.54 0.72
C ASP A 315 4.21 -22.70 -0.32
N PRO A 316 4.87 -21.85 -1.13
CA PRO A 316 4.20 -21.04 -2.15
C PRO A 316 3.46 -21.85 -3.22
N LEU A 317 3.86 -23.11 -3.46
CA LEU A 317 3.20 -24.00 -4.43
C LEU A 317 2.09 -24.85 -3.81
N GLY A 318 1.98 -24.85 -2.48
CA GLY A 318 1.08 -25.69 -1.72
C GLY A 318 -0.38 -25.24 -1.74
N THR A 319 -1.24 -26.15 -1.31
CA THR A 319 -2.64 -25.92 -0.95
C THR A 319 -2.75 -25.97 0.57
N VAL A 320 -3.46 -25.01 1.17
CA VAL A 320 -3.71 -24.95 2.61
C VAL A 320 -5.18 -25.26 2.89
N ASN A 321 -5.42 -26.07 3.93
CA ASN A 321 -6.73 -26.22 4.55
C ASN A 321 -6.78 -25.24 5.72
N TYR A 322 -7.10 -23.99 5.42
CA TYR A 322 -7.20 -22.92 6.42
C TYR A 322 -8.32 -23.21 7.42
N VAL A 323 -8.06 -22.90 8.69
CA VAL A 323 -9.05 -22.92 9.78
C VAL A 323 -8.99 -21.57 10.50
N ASN A 324 -10.10 -20.84 10.57
CA ASN A 324 -10.16 -19.60 11.33
C ASN A 324 -10.01 -19.91 12.84
N PRO A 325 -8.98 -19.40 13.53
CA PRO A 325 -8.71 -19.71 14.94
C PRO A 325 -9.71 -19.06 15.91
N ILE A 326 -10.60 -18.18 15.43
CA ILE A 326 -11.68 -17.53 16.19
C ILE A 326 -13.01 -18.28 15.97
N SER A 327 -13.41 -18.46 14.70
CA SER A 327 -14.76 -18.96 14.35
C SER A 327 -14.81 -20.44 13.94
N GLY A 328 -13.67 -21.10 13.76
CA GLY A 328 -13.59 -22.48 13.24
C GLY A 328 -13.96 -22.63 11.76
N ALA A 329 -14.31 -21.54 11.07
CA ALA A 329 -14.63 -21.56 9.63
C ALA A 329 -13.44 -22.07 8.81
N THR A 330 -13.68 -22.96 7.84
CA THR A 330 -12.60 -23.61 7.07
C THR A 330 -12.63 -23.24 5.59
N LYS A 331 -11.47 -23.24 4.94
CA LYS A 331 -11.37 -23.09 3.48
C LYS A 331 -10.13 -23.74 2.89
N THR A 332 -10.30 -24.50 1.81
CA THR A 332 -9.18 -25.03 1.02
C THR A 332 -8.82 -24.06 -0.10
N VAL A 333 -7.61 -23.49 -0.06
CA VAL A 333 -7.12 -22.51 -1.05
C VAL A 333 -5.64 -22.72 -1.39
N SER A 334 -5.13 -22.04 -2.42
CA SER A 334 -3.67 -21.95 -2.63
C SER A 334 -3.01 -21.17 -1.48
N ALA A 335 -1.84 -21.63 -1.02
CA ALA A 335 -1.10 -21.03 0.11
C ALA A 335 -0.69 -19.55 -0.10
N ILE A 336 -0.62 -19.13 -1.36
CA ILE A 336 -0.68 -17.74 -1.79
C ILE A 336 -1.88 -17.61 -2.71
N SER A 337 -2.79 -16.71 -2.33
CA SER A 337 -4.14 -16.59 -2.89
C SER A 337 -4.43 -15.14 -3.31
N GLY A 338 -5.48 -14.93 -4.11
CA GLY A 338 -6.08 -13.62 -4.33
C GLY A 338 -7.27 -13.42 -3.40
N HIS A 339 -7.65 -12.18 -3.10
CA HIS A 339 -8.82 -11.90 -2.24
C HIS A 339 -10.11 -12.59 -2.71
N ARG A 340 -10.33 -12.72 -4.02
CA ARG A 340 -11.45 -13.48 -4.62
C ARG A 340 -11.48 -14.99 -4.32
N ASP A 341 -10.37 -15.56 -3.88
CA ASP A 341 -10.33 -16.95 -3.41
C ASP A 341 -10.99 -17.08 -2.02
N TRP A 342 -11.20 -15.97 -1.32
CA TRP A 342 -11.83 -15.87 0.01
C TRP A 342 -13.27 -15.34 -0.07
N ASN A 343 -13.49 -14.21 -0.73
CA ASN A 343 -14.74 -13.45 -0.68
C ASN A 343 -15.27 -13.11 -2.11
N GLN A 344 -16.48 -12.55 -2.23
CA GLN A 344 -17.13 -12.28 -3.52
C GLN A 344 -16.66 -10.94 -4.11
N THR A 345 -15.45 -10.93 -4.66
CA THR A 345 -14.71 -9.71 -4.99
C THR A 345 -13.96 -9.81 -6.33
N GLU A 346 -13.60 -8.66 -6.92
CA GLU A 346 -12.75 -8.63 -8.12
C GLU A 346 -11.26 -8.49 -7.77
N CYS A 347 -10.92 -8.31 -6.51
CA CYS A 347 -9.56 -8.19 -5.99
C CYS A 347 -8.75 -9.51 -6.15
N PRO A 348 -7.45 -9.48 -6.50
CA PRO A 348 -6.56 -8.32 -6.70
C PRO A 348 -6.57 -7.75 -8.14
N GLY A 349 -7.72 -7.78 -8.82
CA GLY A 349 -7.91 -7.26 -10.18
C GLY A 349 -8.00 -8.36 -11.24
N ASN A 350 -8.97 -8.22 -12.16
CA ASN A 350 -9.23 -9.16 -13.25
C ASN A 350 -8.03 -9.39 -14.20
N ALA A 351 -7.20 -8.37 -14.46
CA ALA A 351 -5.99 -8.54 -15.28
C ALA A 351 -4.86 -9.24 -14.52
N PHE A 352 -4.70 -8.96 -13.22
CA PHE A 352 -3.58 -9.46 -12.41
C PHE A 352 -3.83 -10.82 -11.74
N TYR A 353 -5.07 -11.16 -11.36
CA TYR A 353 -5.36 -12.47 -10.73
C TYR A 353 -4.84 -13.70 -11.52
N PRO A 354 -4.93 -13.75 -12.88
CA PRO A 354 -4.34 -14.83 -13.67
C PRO A 354 -2.81 -15.00 -13.54
N GLU A 355 -2.08 -13.99 -13.04
CA GLU A 355 -0.62 -14.06 -12.80
C GLU A 355 -0.24 -14.80 -11.51
N LEU A 356 -1.18 -15.01 -10.57
CA LEU A 356 -0.88 -15.60 -9.26
C LEU A 356 -0.20 -16.99 -9.32
N PRO A 357 -0.47 -17.88 -10.31
CA PRO A 357 0.33 -19.09 -10.51
C PRO A 357 1.80 -18.80 -10.88
N SER A 358 2.09 -17.77 -11.69
CA SER A 358 3.47 -17.36 -12.00
C SER A 358 4.15 -16.75 -10.78
N VAL A 359 3.44 -15.85 -10.06
CA VAL A 359 3.92 -15.26 -8.81
C VAL A 359 4.30 -16.36 -7.82
N ARG A 360 3.46 -17.38 -7.61
CA ARG A 360 3.78 -18.54 -6.76
C ARG A 360 5.04 -19.27 -7.16
N GLN A 361 5.26 -19.51 -8.46
CA GLN A 361 6.52 -20.10 -8.93
C GLN A 361 7.73 -19.18 -8.71
N GLU A 362 7.57 -17.87 -8.89
CA GLU A 362 8.63 -16.89 -8.69
C GLU A 362 9.02 -16.78 -7.21
N VAL A 363 8.04 -16.80 -6.30
CA VAL A 363 8.24 -16.87 -4.84
C VAL A 363 8.96 -18.17 -4.46
N ALA A 364 8.52 -19.33 -4.98
CA ALA A 364 9.18 -20.61 -4.75
C ALA A 364 10.61 -20.68 -5.31
N ARG A 365 10.90 -19.96 -6.41
CA ARG A 365 12.27 -19.78 -6.93
C ARG A 365 13.10 -18.83 -6.06
N ALA A 366 12.51 -17.76 -5.53
CA ALA A 366 13.18 -16.80 -4.66
C ALA A 366 13.58 -17.42 -3.31
N MET A 367 12.69 -18.18 -2.67
CA MET A 367 12.98 -18.88 -1.40
C MET A 367 14.16 -19.88 -1.48
N ARG A 368 14.47 -20.38 -2.68
CA ARG A 368 15.60 -21.30 -2.93
C ARG A 368 16.93 -20.61 -3.20
N ARG A 369 16.93 -19.30 -3.45
CA ARG A 369 18.16 -18.51 -3.58
C ARG A 369 18.67 -18.16 -2.18
N ARG A 370 19.97 -18.26 -1.98
CA ARG A 370 20.65 -17.99 -0.71
C ARG A 370 20.96 -16.51 -0.59
#